data_AF-A0A941D9S3-F1
#
_entry.id   AF-A0A941D9S3-F1
#
_cell.length_a   1.000
_cell.length_b   1.000
_cell.length_c   1.000
_cell.angle_alpha   90.00
_cell.angle_beta   90.00
_cell.angle_gamma   90.00
#
_symmetry.space_group_name_H-M   'P 1'
#
loop_
_entity.id
_entity.type
_entity.pdbx_description
1 polymer ?
#
loop_
_entity_poly.entity_id
_entity_poly.type
_entity_poly.pdbx_seq_one_letter_code
_entity_poly.pdbx_strand_id
1 'polypeptide(L)'
;MGLNIKKQRVHDLAREAARRTGRSQTSVIESALERYLDELTRHGDDDRSTRVTGALAALDSTWDDADRAAIRATDLYDEHGLPA
;
A
#
# COMPACT_ATOMS: atom_id res chain seq x y z
N MET A 1 -2.32 -23.69 -19.30
CA MET A 1 -1.97 -24.24 -17.97
C MET A 1 -3.23 -24.25 -17.10
N GLY A 2 -3.37 -25.18 -16.15
CA GLY A 2 -4.60 -25.36 -15.36
C GLY A 2 -4.36 -25.31 -13.85
N LEU A 3 -5.23 -24.59 -13.13
CA LEU A 3 -5.25 -24.52 -11.67
C LEU A 3 -6.08 -25.67 -11.10
N ASN A 4 -5.49 -26.54 -10.29
CA ASN A 4 -6.22 -27.62 -9.61
C ASN A 4 -6.55 -27.23 -8.16
N ILE A 5 -7.84 -27.06 -7.88
CA ILE A 5 -8.32 -26.75 -6.53
C ILE A 5 -8.97 -28.01 -5.95
N LYS A 6 -8.47 -28.53 -4.82
CA LYS A 6 -9.00 -29.77 -4.22
C LYS A 6 -10.08 -29.54 -3.16
N LYS A 7 -10.30 -28.30 -2.72
CA LYS A 7 -11.30 -27.97 -1.69
C LYS A 7 -12.69 -27.83 -2.31
N GLN A 8 -13.63 -28.70 -1.91
CA GLN A 8 -15.01 -28.72 -2.43
C GLN A 8 -15.70 -27.36 -2.33
N ARG A 9 -15.60 -26.70 -1.17
CA ARG A 9 -16.19 -25.38 -0.94
C ARG A 9 -15.77 -24.34 -1.98
N VAL A 10 -14.54 -24.40 -2.47
CA VAL A 10 -14.05 -23.42 -3.46
C VAL A 10 -14.67 -23.68 -4.83
N HIS A 11 -14.85 -24.95 -5.21
CA HIS A 11 -15.60 -25.32 -6.42
C HIS A 11 -17.03 -24.84 -6.37
N ASP A 12 -17.71 -25.02 -5.22
CA ASP A 12 -19.11 -24.62 -5.07
C ASP A 12 -19.26 -23.09 -5.20
N LEU A 13 -18.34 -22.33 -4.58
CA LEU A 13 -18.29 -20.87 -4.72
C LEU A 13 -18.03 -20.43 -6.16
N ALA A 14 -17.06 -21.05 -6.85
CA ALA A 14 -16.75 -20.73 -8.23
C ALA A 14 -17.92 -21.04 -9.17
N ARG A 15 -18.59 -22.19 -8.98
CA ARG A 15 -19.78 -22.60 -9.73
C ARG A 15 -20.94 -21.64 -9.51
N GLU A 16 -21.21 -21.26 -8.27
CA GLU A 16 -22.30 -20.35 -7.94
C GLU A 16 -22.06 -18.95 -8.52
N ALA A 17 -20.84 -18.43 -8.39
CA ALA A 17 -20.49 -17.13 -8.92
C ALA A 17 -20.52 -17.11 -10.46
N ALA A 18 -20.05 -18.17 -11.13
CA ALA A 18 -20.22 -18.37 -12.58
C ALA A 18 -21.70 -18.37 -12.99
N ARG A 19 -22.55 -19.12 -12.27
CA ARG A 19 -24.00 -19.18 -12.52
C ARG A 19 -24.67 -17.80 -12.42
N ARG A 20 -24.34 -17.02 -11.39
CA ARG A 20 -24.93 -15.68 -11.18
C ARG A 20 -24.44 -14.63 -12.18
N THR A 21 -23.23 -14.78 -12.69
CA THR A 21 -22.61 -13.78 -13.58
C THR A 21 -22.71 -14.15 -15.06
N GLY A 22 -23.15 -15.37 -15.39
CA GLY A 22 -23.16 -15.87 -16.77
C GLY A 22 -21.76 -16.09 -17.36
N ARG A 23 -20.71 -16.12 -16.53
CA ARG A 23 -19.30 -16.25 -16.94
C ARG A 23 -18.78 -17.66 -16.66
N SER A 24 -17.63 -18.01 -17.24
CA SER A 24 -16.95 -19.26 -16.90
C SER A 24 -16.39 -19.21 -15.47
N GLN A 25 -16.25 -20.37 -14.82
CA GLN A 25 -15.64 -20.45 -13.49
C GLN A 25 -14.22 -19.87 -13.47
N THR A 26 -13.44 -20.12 -14.51
CA THR A 26 -12.09 -19.55 -14.67
C THR A 26 -12.14 -18.03 -14.71
N SER A 27 -13.01 -17.44 -15.52
CA SER A 27 -13.10 -15.98 -15.67
C SER A 27 -13.56 -15.29 -14.40
N VAL A 28 -14.43 -15.94 -13.62
CA VAL A 28 -14.85 -15.43 -12.31
C VAL A 28 -13.74 -15.50 -11.28
N ILE A 29 -12.98 -16.61 -11.25
CA ILE A 29 -11.83 -16.77 -10.36
C ILE A 29 -10.77 -15.72 -10.69
N GLU A 30 -10.45 -15.54 -11.98
CA GLU A 30 -9.52 -14.52 -12.45
C GLU A 30 -9.94 -13.12 -11.98
N SER A 31 -11.17 -12.69 -12.28
CA SER A 31 -11.65 -11.38 -11.83
C SER A 31 -11.75 -11.24 -10.31
N ALA A 32 -11.92 -12.33 -9.55
CA ALA A 32 -11.87 -12.28 -8.09
C ALA A 32 -10.45 -12.07 -7.57
N LEU A 33 -9.47 -12.75 -8.18
CA LEU A 33 -8.05 -12.60 -7.83
C LEU A 33 -7.53 -11.22 -8.21
N GLU A 34 -7.88 -10.68 -9.38
CA GLU A 34 -7.51 -9.32 -9.79
C GLU A 34 -7.99 -8.28 -8.76
N ARG A 35 -9.26 -8.35 -8.35
CA ARG A 35 -9.82 -7.45 -7.34
C ARG A 35 -9.13 -7.58 -5.99
N TYR A 36 -8.82 -8.81 -5.57
CA TYR A 36 -8.13 -9.07 -4.31
C TYR A 36 -6.70 -8.53 -4.34
N LEU A 37 -5.97 -8.69 -5.46
CA LEU A 37 -4.63 -8.14 -5.61
C LEU A 37 -4.64 -6.62 -5.63
N ASP A 38 -5.57 -6.00 -6.35
CA ASP A 38 -5.74 -4.54 -6.37
C ASP A 38 -6.06 -3.98 -4.97
N GLU A 39 -6.92 -4.67 -4.21
CA GLU A 39 -7.21 -4.33 -2.82
C GLU A 39 -5.96 -4.41 -1.94
N LEU A 40 -5.15 -5.46 -2.07
CA LEU A 40 -3.90 -5.60 -1.34
C LEU A 40 -2.88 -4.50 -1.69
N THR A 41 -2.80 -4.11 -2.97
CA THR A 41 -1.94 -3.00 -3.39
C THR A 41 -2.37 -1.70 -2.73
N ARG A 42 -3.68 -1.36 -2.77
CA ARG A 42 -4.21 -0.15 -2.13
C ARG A 42 -3.96 -0.11 -0.63
N HIS A 43 -4.19 -1.22 0.08
CA HIS A 43 -3.94 -1.27 1.53
C HIS A 43 -2.45 -1.26 1.88
N GLY A 44 -1.58 -1.82 1.03
CA GLY A 44 -0.13 -1.75 1.22
C GLY A 44 0.40 -0.31 1.12
N ASP A 45 -0.18 0.49 0.23
CA ASP A 45 0.16 1.91 0.08
C ASP A 45 -0.42 2.75 1.24
N ASP A 46 -1.63 2.43 1.72
CA ASP A 46 -2.20 3.11 2.89
C ASP A 46 -1.41 2.83 4.17
N ASP A 47 -0.97 1.59 4.39
CA ASP A 47 -0.16 1.23 5.57
C ASP A 47 1.23 1.86 5.48
N ARG A 48 1.83 1.93 4.27
CA ARG A 48 3.08 2.65 4.03
C ARG A 48 2.92 4.16 4.28
N SER A 49 1.88 4.78 3.74
CA SER A 49 1.59 6.21 3.89
C SER A 49 1.32 6.55 5.36
N THR A 50 0.55 5.72 6.06
CA THR A 50 0.26 5.86 7.49
C THR A 50 1.54 5.74 8.32
N ARG A 51 2.41 4.77 8.01
CA ARG A 51 3.72 4.64 8.70
C ARG A 51 4.64 5.82 8.44
N VAL A 52 4.72 6.30 7.20
CA VAL A 52 5.55 7.47 6.85
C VAL A 52 5.03 8.72 7.57
N THR A 53 3.72 8.95 7.54
CA THR A 53 3.09 10.09 8.21
C THR A 53 3.29 10.01 9.72
N GLY A 54 3.12 8.83 10.31
CA GLY A 54 3.38 8.60 11.74
C GLY A 54 4.84 8.83 12.12
N ALA A 55 5.79 8.38 11.30
CA ALA A 55 7.21 8.64 11.52
C ALA A 55 7.57 10.13 11.42
N LEU A 56 7.00 10.85 10.45
CA LEU A 56 7.18 12.30 10.32
C LEU A 56 6.56 13.07 11.50
N ALA A 57 5.37 12.69 11.96
CA ALA A 57 4.74 13.29 13.13
C ALA A 57 5.56 13.03 14.41
N ALA A 58 6.13 11.83 14.56
CA ALA A 58 7.02 11.53 15.68
C ALA A 58 8.27 12.42 15.66
N LEU A 59 8.91 12.61 14.49
CA LEU A 59 10.05 13.52 14.34
C LEU A 59 9.67 14.97 14.65
N ASP A 60 8.54 15.46 14.13
CA ASP A 60 8.09 16.84 14.39
C ASP A 60 7.82 17.09 15.88
N SER A 61 7.34 16.07 16.61
CA SER A 61 7.11 16.16 18.05
C SER A 61 8.39 16.15 18.91
N THR A 62 9.53 15.73 18.34
CA THR A 62 10.81 15.70 19.06
C THR A 62 11.58 17.01 19.01
N TRP A 63 11.25 17.89 18.06
CA TRP A 63 11.94 19.16 17.90
C TRP A 63 11.21 20.26 18.65
N ASP A 64 11.96 21.10 19.35
CA ASP A 64 11.43 22.32 19.92
C ASP A 64 11.54 23.49 18.93
N ASP A 65 11.06 24.67 19.32
CA ASP A 65 11.07 25.84 18.44
C ASP A 65 12.49 26.39 18.19
N ALA A 66 13.45 26.10 19.08
CA ALA A 66 14.84 26.46 18.88
C ALA A 66 15.52 25.54 17.85
N ASP A 67 15.25 24.24 17.90
CA ASP A 67 15.68 23.27 16.88
C ASP A 67 15.13 23.64 15.49
N ARG A 68 13.83 23.99 15.43
CA ARG A 68 13.19 24.45 14.19
C ARG A 68 13.77 25.76 13.67
N ALA A 69 14.17 26.68 14.55
CA ALA A 69 14.82 27.93 14.16
C ALA A 69 16.25 27.69 13.64
N ALA A 70 17.01 26.77 14.26
CA ALA A 70 18.37 26.44 13.86
C ALA A 70 18.42 25.79 12.47
N ILE A 71 17.48 24.90 12.14
CA ILE A 71 17.41 24.25 10.81
C ILE A 71 16.96 25.23 9.71
N ARG A 72 16.16 26.24 10.06
CA ARG A 72 15.73 27.29 9.11
C ARG A 72 16.79 28.36 8.86
N ALA A 73 17.86 28.40 9.65
CA ALA A 73 18.96 29.32 9.43
C ALA A 73 19.59 29.01 8.07
N THR A 74 19.67 30.03 7.21
CA THR A 74 20.03 29.88 5.79
C THR A 74 21.54 29.68 5.57
N ASP A 75 22.33 29.71 6.65
CA ASP A 75 23.81 29.58 6.64
C ASP A 75 24.29 28.13 6.81
N LEU A 76 23.45 27.13 6.51
CA LEU A 76 23.85 25.71 6.58
C LEU A 76 24.87 25.31 5.51
N TYR A 77 25.02 26.13 4.46
CA TYR A 77 25.94 25.89 3.37
C TYR A 77 26.79 27.14 3.11
N ASP A 78 28.08 26.95 2.86
CA ASP A 78 28.99 28.01 2.47
C ASP A 78 28.73 28.52 1.03
N GLU A 79 29.48 29.54 0.60
CA GLU A 79 29.38 30.12 -0.74
C GLU A 79 29.71 29.13 -1.89
N HIS A 80 30.28 27.98 -1.56
CA HIS A 80 30.59 26.89 -2.48
C HIS A 80 29.56 25.75 -2.42
N GLY A 81 28.54 25.87 -1.57
CA GLY A 81 27.47 24.88 -1.40
C GLY A 81 27.87 23.68 -0.54
N LEU A 82 28.95 23.76 0.23
CA LEU A 82 29.36 22.73 1.17
C LEU A 82 28.76 23.01 2.56
N PRO A 83 28.43 21.97 3.35
CA PRO A 83 28.01 22.18 4.73
C PRO A 83 29.10 22.95 5.49
N ALA A 84 28.73 24.11 6.04
CA ALA A 84 29.63 24.98 6.79
C ALA A 84 30.07 24.37 8.14
#